data_AF-A0A5E4L3I8-F1
#
_entry.id   AF-A0A5E4L3I8-F1
#
_cell.length_a   1.000
_cell.length_b   1.000
_cell.length_c   1.000
_cell.angle_alpha   90.00
_cell.angle_beta   90.00
_cell.angle_gamma   90.00
#
_symmetry.space_group_name_H-M   'P 1'
#
loop_
_entity.id
_entity.type
_entity.pdbx_description
1 polymer ?
#
loop_
_entity_poly.entity_id
_entity_poly.type
_entity_poly.pdbx_seq_one_letter_code
_entity_poly.pdbx_strand_id
1 'polypeptide(L)'
;MVLEDYEEIHKSVQSEDAQERRKALEYLNNIFSNLLEKHKQTAWNDLHLLSQDKDNSVRRSAAETIGAVYSHISDKHKQEVWNDLHRLTQDKDNSVRRGAAKALGASHSHIPDKHKQEAWNDLIRLTQDNDNNVCKVAAEALGGAFPYIIDKEQAWEDMIRMTNDMNSEVRERVVKALALASHHMNDNVQAWEELTRINLDKDSSKRQHRADTLGLTFSYISDTEKKWKELHYLTRDKDCSVRRRAANALGLAFPYIPDKKQAWEDLIRMAQDMDKDTCLRATKALGLAFPCITEKEQAWEDFISITQGTEKDVRQSAADALGLAFEHIPDKGRAWEVLHRMIQDIDRNVRKSALNALGLAFLHIPNKEQAWEDLHNMMPDSDNDLRREATDALGLAFPHISDKEKAWEDLHSLIYDKDNIVRSRAANALGLAFPYIPNKEQAWEDLHLLTNDKDDDVRRRATDALGLAFPNIIDKKQAWEDLHRMMRDENSDIRQRVADALGLAFPNITDKKQAWEDLHRMVQDKDSDVRQRVADALGLAFPNIIDKKHAWKDLYQMTQDIDSDVRVFAYHSIGKACIYNATESQYFRVSLVPNKLL
;
A
#
# COMPACT_ATOMS: atom_id res chain seq x y z
N MET A 1 9.36 7.54 32.40
CA MET A 1 10.20 8.54 31.70
C MET A 1 10.41 9.72 32.63
N VAL A 2 11.60 10.31 32.61
CA VAL A 2 12.17 11.16 33.67
C VAL A 2 11.62 12.59 33.54
N LEU A 3 11.48 13.30 34.68
CA LEU A 3 11.01 14.70 34.74
C LEU A 3 11.80 15.68 33.85
N GLU A 4 13.06 15.36 33.55
CA GLU A 4 14.00 16.22 32.80
C GLU A 4 13.55 16.47 31.36
N ASP A 5 13.00 15.47 30.68
CA ASP A 5 12.58 15.59 29.27
C ASP A 5 11.41 16.58 29.07
N TYR A 6 10.50 16.67 30.05
CA TYR A 6 9.35 17.57 29.95
C TYR A 6 9.69 19.02 30.33
N GLU A 7 10.62 19.24 31.27
CA GLU A 7 11.08 20.59 31.60
C GLU A 7 11.81 21.26 30.42
N GLU A 8 12.52 20.47 29.61
CA GLU A 8 13.16 20.95 28.37
C GLU A 8 12.13 21.29 27.28
N ILE A 9 11.05 20.50 27.17
CA ILE A 9 9.92 20.80 26.30
C ILE A 9 9.26 22.12 26.73
N HIS A 10 8.96 22.29 28.02
CA HIS A 10 8.34 23.51 28.53
C HIS A 10 9.17 24.77 28.24
N LYS A 11 10.50 24.68 28.33
CA LYS A 11 11.40 25.77 27.92
C LYS A 11 11.33 26.05 26.41
N SER A 12 11.29 25.00 25.60
CA SER A 12 11.22 25.11 24.14
C SER A 12 9.93 25.79 23.67
N VAL A 13 8.82 25.63 24.39
CA VAL A 13 7.54 26.31 24.13
C VAL A 13 7.65 27.83 24.28
N GLN A 14 8.54 28.32 25.13
CA GLN A 14 8.78 29.75 25.37
C GLN A 14 9.85 30.35 24.46
N SER A 15 10.46 29.55 23.57
CA SER A 15 11.50 30.03 22.65
C SER A 15 10.96 31.06 21.66
N GLU A 16 11.81 32.02 21.27
CA GLU A 16 11.49 32.94 20.18
C GLU A 16 11.51 32.25 18.80
N ASP A 17 12.24 31.14 18.67
CA ASP A 17 12.35 30.36 17.43
C ASP A 17 11.11 29.46 17.20
N ALA A 18 10.43 29.68 16.08
CA ALA A 18 9.28 28.89 15.67
C ALA A 18 9.63 27.42 15.37
N GLN A 19 10.88 27.11 14.99
CA GLN A 19 11.31 25.73 14.79
C GLN A 19 11.44 24.98 16.12
N GLU A 20 11.97 25.61 17.16
CA GLU A 20 12.03 25.03 18.51
C GLU A 20 10.64 24.80 19.08
N ARG A 21 9.72 25.76 18.91
CA ARG A 21 8.31 25.60 19.32
C ARG A 21 7.60 24.47 18.55
N ARG A 22 7.90 24.26 17.27
CA ARG A 22 7.38 23.12 16.50
C ARG A 22 7.94 21.78 16.97
N LYS A 23 9.24 21.70 17.27
CA LYS A 23 9.84 20.50 17.87
C LYS A 23 9.19 20.17 19.20
N ALA A 24 8.89 21.18 20.03
CA ALA A 24 8.17 20.98 21.28
C ALA A 24 6.80 20.30 21.06
N LEU A 25 6.05 20.68 20.01
CA LEU A 25 4.77 20.03 19.66
C LEU A 25 4.93 18.58 19.19
N GLU A 26 5.99 18.27 18.45
CA GLU A 26 6.32 16.90 18.02
C GLU A 26 6.65 16.02 19.24
N TYR A 27 7.46 16.53 20.17
CA TYR A 27 7.74 15.84 21.42
C TYR A 27 6.49 15.65 22.27
N LEU A 28 5.68 16.71 22.44
CA LEU A 28 4.40 16.64 23.16
C LEU A 28 3.51 15.54 22.57
N ASN A 29 3.33 15.49 21.26
CA ASN A 29 2.53 14.46 20.58
C ASN A 29 2.97 13.04 20.94
N ASN A 30 4.28 12.79 20.99
CA ASN A 30 4.82 11.46 21.25
C ASN A 30 4.71 11.02 22.70
N ILE A 31 4.78 11.96 23.65
CA ILE A 31 4.89 11.64 25.08
C ILE A 31 3.59 11.83 25.86
N PHE A 32 2.61 12.59 25.32
CA PHE A 32 1.43 13.06 26.07
C PHE A 32 0.68 11.93 26.77
N SER A 33 0.48 10.80 26.07
CA SER A 33 -0.22 9.62 26.59
C SER A 33 0.46 8.98 27.81
N ASN A 34 1.78 9.17 27.95
CA ASN A 34 2.63 8.60 28.99
C ASN A 34 2.97 9.59 30.12
N LEU A 35 2.50 10.84 30.04
CA LEU A 35 2.75 11.84 31.07
C LEU A 35 2.00 11.50 32.37
N LEU A 36 2.64 11.76 33.50
CA LEU A 36 1.99 11.75 34.81
C LEU A 36 0.90 12.84 34.84
N GLU A 37 -0.22 12.56 35.51
CA GLU A 37 -1.39 13.44 35.52
C GLU A 37 -1.06 14.89 35.96
N LYS A 38 -0.10 15.05 36.88
CA LYS A 38 0.39 16.37 37.33
C LYS A 38 1.06 17.19 36.23
N HIS A 39 1.68 16.56 35.22
CA HIS A 39 2.35 17.23 34.11
C HIS A 39 1.44 17.39 32.89
N LYS A 40 0.38 16.57 32.76
CA LYS A 40 -0.62 16.75 31.70
C LYS A 40 -1.28 18.12 31.77
N GLN A 41 -1.46 18.67 32.97
CA GLN A 41 -1.97 20.04 33.16
C GLN A 41 -1.03 21.08 32.52
N THR A 42 0.27 21.00 32.79
CA THR A 42 1.24 21.93 32.22
C THR A 42 1.36 21.72 30.71
N ALA A 43 1.37 20.46 30.26
CA ALA A 43 1.48 20.12 28.84
C ALA A 43 0.26 20.62 28.05
N TRP A 44 -0.91 20.61 28.69
CA TRP A 44 -2.10 21.25 28.17
C TRP A 44 -1.95 22.76 28.05
N ASN A 45 -1.49 23.44 29.12
CA ASN A 45 -1.30 24.90 29.07
C ASN A 45 -0.31 25.31 27.98
N ASP A 46 0.74 24.52 27.78
CA ASP A 46 1.71 24.70 26.70
C ASP A 46 1.07 24.52 25.32
N LEU A 47 0.26 23.48 25.14
CA LEU A 47 -0.48 23.24 23.89
C LEU A 47 -1.50 24.35 23.60
N HIS A 48 -2.21 24.82 24.62
CA HIS A 48 -3.12 25.96 24.56
C HIS A 48 -2.37 27.22 24.08
N LEU A 49 -1.21 27.52 24.66
CA LEU A 49 -0.38 28.67 24.26
C LEU A 49 0.06 28.55 22.79
N LEU A 50 0.56 27.38 22.38
CA LEU A 50 1.04 27.13 21.01
C LEU A 50 -0.08 27.16 19.97
N SER A 51 -1.32 26.83 20.37
CA SER A 51 -2.49 26.97 19.50
C SER A 51 -2.83 28.44 19.18
N GLN A 52 -2.27 29.40 19.93
CA GLN A 52 -2.44 30.84 19.75
C GLN A 52 -1.18 31.53 19.23
N ASP A 53 -0.19 30.73 18.78
CA ASP A 53 1.11 31.25 18.36
C ASP A 53 1.02 32.25 17.21
N LYS A 54 1.96 33.20 17.14
CA LYS A 54 2.07 34.13 16.01
C LYS A 54 2.39 33.43 14.69
N ASP A 55 3.14 32.33 14.74
CA ASP A 55 3.58 31.55 13.59
C ASP A 55 2.52 30.54 13.14
N ASN A 56 2.19 30.54 11.85
CA ASN A 56 1.15 29.65 11.30
C ASN A 56 1.55 28.16 11.32
N SER A 57 2.84 27.86 11.20
CA SER A 57 3.34 26.50 11.18
C SER A 57 3.29 25.90 12.57
N VAL A 58 3.55 26.70 13.61
CA VAL A 58 3.33 26.32 15.01
C VAL A 58 1.85 26.05 15.27
N ARG A 59 0.94 26.97 14.89
CA ARG A 59 -0.52 26.77 15.08
C ARG A 59 -1.05 25.55 14.35
N ARG A 60 -0.56 25.26 13.14
CA ARG A 60 -0.92 24.04 12.38
C ARG A 60 -0.49 22.79 13.14
N SER A 61 0.77 22.73 13.57
CA SER A 61 1.27 21.60 14.36
C SER A 61 0.49 21.45 15.66
N ALA A 62 0.08 22.55 16.31
CA ALA A 62 -0.74 22.51 17.51
C ALA A 62 -2.11 21.89 17.22
N ALA A 63 -2.76 22.24 16.10
CA ALA A 63 -4.02 21.61 15.68
C ALA A 63 -3.88 20.09 15.53
N GLU A 64 -2.84 19.64 14.82
CA GLU A 64 -2.59 18.21 14.59
C GLU A 64 -2.29 17.47 15.90
N THR A 65 -1.46 18.05 16.78
CA THR A 65 -1.17 17.51 18.11
C THR A 65 -2.45 17.43 18.96
N ILE A 66 -3.30 18.47 18.97
CA ILE A 66 -4.59 18.45 19.68
C ILE A 66 -5.43 17.26 19.22
N GLY A 67 -5.57 17.04 17.90
CA GLY A 67 -6.34 15.93 17.36
C GLY A 67 -5.81 14.56 17.79
N ALA A 68 -4.49 14.38 17.77
CA ALA A 68 -3.84 13.12 18.12
C ALA A 68 -3.92 12.80 19.62
N VAL A 69 -3.81 13.81 20.49
CA VAL A 69 -3.77 13.59 21.95
C VAL A 69 -5.14 13.74 22.62
N TYR A 70 -6.19 14.13 21.89
CA TYR A 70 -7.52 14.45 22.44
C TYR A 70 -8.08 13.36 23.35
N SER A 71 -7.89 12.09 22.98
CA SER A 71 -8.36 10.92 23.74
C SER A 71 -7.71 10.78 25.12
N HIS A 72 -6.54 11.37 25.33
CA HIS A 72 -5.74 11.31 26.55
C HIS A 72 -5.93 12.54 27.46
N ILE A 73 -6.74 13.51 27.04
CA ILE A 73 -7.03 14.72 27.80
C ILE A 73 -8.11 14.42 28.85
N SER A 74 -7.87 14.89 30.07
CA SER A 74 -8.84 14.80 31.16
C SER A 74 -10.11 15.62 30.89
N ASP A 75 -11.25 15.14 31.37
CA ASP A 75 -12.56 15.77 31.11
C ASP A 75 -12.63 17.24 31.55
N LYS A 76 -11.84 17.61 32.57
CA LYS A 76 -11.73 19.00 33.04
C LYS A 76 -11.29 19.98 31.93
N HIS A 77 -10.43 19.56 31.01
CA HIS A 77 -9.85 20.43 29.98
C HIS A 77 -10.45 20.24 28.59
N LYS A 78 -11.26 19.19 28.37
CA LYS A 78 -11.88 18.92 27.06
C LYS A 78 -12.68 20.11 26.50
N GLN A 79 -13.28 20.94 27.37
CA GLN A 79 -13.97 22.15 26.92
C GLN A 79 -13.02 23.20 26.36
N GLU A 80 -11.88 23.42 27.01
CA GLU A 80 -10.89 24.42 26.58
C GLU A 80 -10.21 23.96 25.28
N VAL A 81 -9.90 22.66 25.18
CA VAL A 81 -9.35 22.04 23.97
C VAL A 81 -10.31 22.15 22.81
N TRP A 82 -11.60 21.89 23.06
CA TRP A 82 -12.64 22.11 22.07
C TRP A 82 -12.63 23.57 21.59
N ASN A 83 -12.59 24.54 22.49
CA ASN A 83 -12.57 25.96 22.13
C ASN A 83 -11.35 26.33 21.26
N ASP A 84 -10.17 25.78 21.57
CA ASP A 84 -8.98 26.00 20.74
C ASP A 84 -9.10 25.36 19.37
N LEU A 85 -9.54 24.10 19.32
CA LEU A 85 -9.72 23.41 18.04
C LEU A 85 -10.75 24.12 17.17
N HIS A 86 -11.89 24.51 17.75
CA HIS A 86 -12.93 25.30 17.09
C HIS A 86 -12.37 26.63 16.56
N ARG A 87 -11.58 27.35 17.36
CA ARG A 87 -10.91 28.59 16.92
C ARG A 87 -9.94 28.34 15.76
N LEU A 88 -9.16 27.25 15.79
CA LEU A 88 -8.21 26.90 14.73
C LEU A 88 -8.92 26.55 13.40
N THR A 89 -10.17 26.07 13.43
CA THR A 89 -10.97 25.91 12.20
C THR A 89 -11.29 27.24 11.51
N GLN A 90 -11.19 28.37 12.23
CA GLN A 90 -11.45 29.72 11.73
C GLN A 90 -10.17 30.53 11.54
N ASP A 91 -9.01 29.88 11.57
CA ASP A 91 -7.73 30.56 11.43
C ASP A 91 -7.60 31.25 10.08
N LYS A 92 -6.89 32.39 10.02
CA LYS A 92 -6.61 33.10 8.77
C LYS A 92 -5.79 32.26 7.78
N ASP A 93 -4.95 31.36 8.28
CA ASP A 93 -4.04 30.55 7.48
C ASP A 93 -4.68 29.22 7.04
N ASN A 94 -4.61 28.91 5.74
CA ASN A 94 -5.20 27.70 5.17
C ASN A 94 -4.57 26.41 5.73
N SER A 95 -3.28 26.42 6.06
CA SER A 95 -2.57 25.25 6.52
C SER A 95 -2.99 24.91 7.95
N VAL A 96 -3.27 25.93 8.77
CA VAL A 96 -3.85 25.76 10.11
C VAL A 96 -5.26 25.19 10.03
N ARG A 97 -6.14 25.77 9.19
CA ARG A 97 -7.51 25.25 9.01
C ARG A 97 -7.52 23.80 8.50
N ARG A 98 -6.59 23.44 7.61
CA ARG A 98 -6.40 22.05 7.16
C ARG A 98 -6.00 21.12 8.31
N GLY A 99 -5.05 21.53 9.16
CA GLY A 99 -4.66 20.78 10.35
C GLY A 99 -5.83 20.60 11.32
N ALA A 100 -6.63 21.64 11.53
CA ALA A 100 -7.83 21.60 12.36
C ALA A 100 -8.91 20.66 11.79
N ALA A 101 -9.15 20.67 10.48
CA ALA A 101 -10.07 19.74 9.82
C ALA A 101 -9.68 18.28 10.06
N LYS A 102 -8.39 17.96 9.88
CA LYS A 102 -7.84 16.62 10.14
C LYS A 102 -8.02 16.22 11.61
N ALA A 103 -7.72 17.15 12.52
CA ALA A 103 -7.86 16.95 13.95
C ALA A 103 -9.32 16.71 14.37
N LEU A 104 -10.28 17.44 13.81
CA LEU A 104 -11.71 17.22 14.04
C LEU A 104 -12.15 15.82 13.62
N GLY A 105 -11.73 15.35 12.44
CA GLY A 105 -12.03 13.99 11.97
C GLY A 105 -11.44 12.91 12.87
N ALA A 106 -10.17 13.05 13.25
CA ALA A 106 -9.45 12.06 14.07
C ALA A 106 -9.95 12.00 15.53
N SER A 107 -10.36 13.14 16.10
CA SER A 107 -10.77 13.25 17.50
C SER A 107 -12.28 13.10 17.72
N HIS A 108 -13.10 13.01 16.67
CA HIS A 108 -14.57 13.09 16.75
C HIS A 108 -15.20 12.07 17.72
N SER A 109 -14.60 10.88 17.83
CA SER A 109 -15.03 9.83 18.77
C SER A 109 -14.87 10.21 20.24
N HIS A 110 -13.97 11.14 20.56
CA HIS A 110 -13.62 11.57 21.92
C HIS A 110 -14.10 12.98 22.27
N ILE A 111 -14.59 13.74 21.29
CA ILE A 111 -15.24 15.03 21.51
C ILE A 111 -16.50 14.82 22.38
N PRO A 112 -16.73 15.64 23.43
CA PRO A 112 -17.95 15.57 24.23
C PRO A 112 -19.21 15.70 23.37
N ASP A 113 -20.24 14.90 23.67
CA ASP A 113 -21.47 14.82 22.86
C ASP A 113 -22.11 16.18 22.54
N LYS A 114 -22.08 17.12 23.50
CA LYS A 114 -22.57 18.51 23.31
C LYS A 114 -21.89 19.29 22.18
N HIS A 115 -20.67 18.91 21.79
CA HIS A 115 -19.86 19.60 20.79
C HIS A 115 -19.77 18.85 19.46
N LYS A 116 -20.24 17.61 19.39
CA LYS A 116 -20.14 16.80 18.16
C LYS A 116 -20.87 17.42 16.99
N GLN A 117 -22.07 17.99 17.23
CA GLN A 117 -22.80 18.69 16.18
C GLN A 117 -22.09 19.97 15.72
N GLU A 118 -21.43 20.69 16.63
CA GLU A 118 -20.67 21.89 16.30
C GLU A 118 -19.41 21.53 15.49
N ALA A 119 -18.69 20.47 15.88
CA ALA A 119 -17.58 19.89 15.13
C ALA A 119 -17.98 19.46 13.72
N TRP A 120 -19.17 18.85 13.58
CA TRP A 120 -19.73 18.51 12.28
C TRP A 120 -20.01 19.74 11.42
N ASN A 121 -20.65 20.76 11.99
CA ASN A 121 -20.94 22.01 11.30
C ASN A 121 -19.65 22.75 10.89
N ASP A 122 -18.60 22.71 11.70
CA ASP A 122 -17.29 23.24 11.35
C ASP A 122 -16.69 22.50 10.15
N LEU A 123 -16.76 21.17 10.11
CA LEU A 123 -16.32 20.37 8.96
C LEU A 123 -17.10 20.74 7.70
N ILE A 124 -18.43 20.88 7.78
CA ILE A 124 -19.25 21.35 6.66
C ILE A 124 -18.78 22.73 6.18
N ARG A 125 -18.58 23.69 7.08
CA ARG A 125 -18.07 25.02 6.72
C ARG A 125 -16.70 24.93 6.02
N LEU A 126 -15.80 24.10 6.54
CA LEU A 126 -14.46 23.91 5.96
C LEU A 126 -14.48 23.21 4.59
N THR A 127 -15.55 22.48 4.24
CA THR A 127 -15.69 21.97 2.87
C THR A 127 -15.96 23.08 1.85
N GLN A 128 -16.41 24.25 2.32
CA GLN A 128 -16.64 25.48 1.53
C GLN A 128 -15.49 26.48 1.65
N ASP A 129 -14.32 26.04 2.09
CA ASP A 129 -13.15 26.90 2.21
C ASP A 129 -12.68 27.43 0.84
N ASN A 130 -11.98 28.56 0.86
CA ASN A 130 -11.35 29.11 -0.35
C ASN A 130 -10.16 28.27 -0.81
N ASP A 131 -9.55 27.48 0.08
CA ASP A 131 -8.43 26.60 -0.23
C ASP A 131 -8.89 25.16 -0.52
N ASN A 132 -8.63 24.69 -1.74
CA ASN A 132 -9.05 23.34 -2.17
C ASN A 132 -8.49 22.20 -1.30
N ASN A 133 -7.32 22.36 -0.68
CA ASN A 133 -6.77 21.31 0.19
C ASN A 133 -7.51 21.25 1.52
N VAL A 134 -7.92 22.39 2.07
CA VAL A 134 -8.79 22.43 3.26
C VAL A 134 -10.10 21.72 2.95
N CYS A 135 -10.73 22.02 1.81
CA CYS A 135 -11.99 21.40 1.42
C CYS A 135 -11.88 19.87 1.29
N LYS A 136 -10.78 19.38 0.68
CA LYS A 136 -10.52 17.94 0.54
C LYS A 136 -10.39 17.24 1.89
N VAL A 137 -9.56 17.77 2.78
CA VAL A 137 -9.32 17.18 4.10
C VAL A 137 -10.58 17.22 4.96
N ALA A 138 -11.35 18.31 4.90
CA ALA A 138 -12.62 18.41 5.62
C ALA A 138 -13.66 17.40 5.12
N ALA A 139 -13.78 17.20 3.81
CA ALA A 139 -14.67 16.19 3.24
C ALA A 139 -14.27 14.75 3.62
N GLU A 140 -12.97 14.46 3.71
CA GLU A 140 -12.50 13.17 4.23
C GLU A 140 -12.80 13.00 5.72
N ALA A 141 -12.58 14.06 6.50
CA ALA A 141 -12.85 14.08 7.94
C ALA A 141 -14.32 13.84 8.27
N LEU A 142 -15.27 14.28 7.42
CA LEU A 142 -16.70 13.97 7.58
C LEU A 142 -16.95 12.45 7.61
N GLY A 143 -16.26 11.67 6.75
CA GLY A 143 -16.40 10.22 6.73
C GLY A 143 -15.93 9.54 8.01
N GLY A 144 -14.84 10.05 8.62
CA GLY A 144 -14.35 9.57 9.92
C GLY A 144 -15.20 10.04 11.11
N ALA A 145 -15.84 11.20 10.99
CA ALA A 145 -16.72 11.77 12.02
C ALA A 145 -18.11 11.12 12.06
N PHE A 146 -18.65 10.74 10.90
CA PHE A 146 -20.01 10.21 10.74
C PHE A 146 -20.41 9.10 11.73
N PRO A 147 -19.57 8.08 12.02
CA PRO A 147 -19.95 7.01 12.93
C PRO A 147 -20.33 7.50 14.34
N TYR A 148 -19.73 8.62 14.77
CA TYR A 148 -19.82 9.11 16.14
C TYR A 148 -20.83 10.26 16.32
N ILE A 149 -21.41 10.77 15.23
CA ILE A 149 -22.45 11.79 15.32
C ILE A 149 -23.74 11.21 15.91
N ILE A 150 -24.45 12.07 16.64
CA ILE A 150 -25.68 11.72 17.35
C ILE A 150 -26.81 11.60 16.33
N ASP A 151 -27.01 12.63 15.51
CA ASP A 151 -28.03 12.68 14.47
C ASP A 151 -27.46 12.25 13.11
N LYS A 152 -27.48 10.93 12.85
CA LYS A 152 -26.96 10.36 11.62
C LYS A 152 -27.85 10.66 10.41
N GLU A 153 -29.15 10.85 10.61
CA GLU A 153 -30.09 11.19 9.55
C GLU A 153 -29.79 12.61 9.03
N GLN A 154 -29.66 13.58 9.92
CA GLN A 154 -29.30 14.95 9.52
C GLN A 154 -27.90 15.02 8.90
N ALA A 155 -26.93 14.31 9.46
CA ALA A 155 -25.57 14.22 8.92
C ALA A 155 -25.55 13.63 7.51
N TRP A 156 -26.39 12.61 7.27
CA TRP A 156 -26.56 12.02 5.96
C TRP A 156 -27.12 13.04 4.97
N GLU A 157 -28.21 13.73 5.32
CA GLU A 157 -28.80 14.79 4.50
C GLU A 157 -27.81 15.92 4.16
N ASP A 158 -26.99 16.34 5.13
CA ASP A 158 -25.96 17.35 4.91
C ASP A 158 -24.95 16.91 3.86
N MET A 159 -24.45 15.66 3.96
CA MET A 159 -23.51 15.11 2.98
C MET A 159 -24.16 14.96 1.60
N ILE A 160 -25.43 14.54 1.53
CA ILE A 160 -26.19 14.48 0.28
C ILE A 160 -26.31 15.87 -0.36
N ARG A 161 -26.65 16.92 0.41
CA ARG A 161 -26.68 18.30 -0.10
C ARG A 161 -25.33 18.72 -0.68
N MET A 162 -24.24 18.36 0.00
CA MET A 162 -22.88 18.67 -0.47
C MET A 162 -22.51 17.97 -1.79
N THR A 163 -23.10 16.81 -2.10
CA THR A 163 -22.93 16.19 -3.43
C THR A 163 -23.56 16.99 -4.56
N ASN A 164 -24.49 17.91 -4.27
CA ASN A 164 -25.17 18.72 -5.28
C ASN A 164 -24.54 20.11 -5.47
N ASP A 165 -24.07 20.72 -4.38
CA ASP A 165 -23.82 22.17 -4.33
C ASP A 165 -22.33 22.56 -4.40
N MET A 166 -21.41 21.59 -4.34
CA MET A 166 -19.98 21.83 -4.14
C MET A 166 -19.12 21.54 -5.38
N ASN A 167 -17.88 22.02 -5.43
CA ASN A 167 -16.90 21.71 -6.49
C ASN A 167 -16.70 20.19 -6.65
N SER A 168 -16.44 19.71 -7.88
CA SER A 168 -16.21 18.30 -8.23
C SER A 168 -15.22 17.56 -7.33
N GLU A 169 -14.14 18.21 -6.88
CA GLU A 169 -13.16 17.56 -5.99
C GLU A 169 -13.71 17.27 -4.59
N VAL A 170 -14.54 18.17 -4.04
CA VAL A 170 -15.19 17.99 -2.74
C VAL A 170 -16.28 16.94 -2.85
N ARG A 171 -17.07 16.98 -3.92
CA ARG A 171 -18.12 15.99 -4.20
C ARG A 171 -17.58 14.56 -4.22
N GLU A 172 -16.44 14.33 -4.88
CA GLU A 172 -15.82 12.99 -4.92
C GLU A 172 -15.48 12.46 -3.51
N ARG A 173 -14.90 13.31 -2.66
CA ARG A 173 -14.52 12.91 -1.29
C ARG A 173 -15.74 12.69 -0.40
N VAL A 174 -16.77 13.53 -0.53
CA VAL A 174 -18.04 13.36 0.18
C VAL A 174 -18.74 12.07 -0.23
N VAL A 175 -18.69 11.68 -1.51
CA VAL A 175 -19.25 10.40 -1.98
C VAL A 175 -18.53 9.21 -1.37
N LYS A 176 -17.19 9.24 -1.33
CA LYS A 176 -16.40 8.21 -0.65
C LYS A 176 -16.75 8.14 0.84
N ALA A 177 -16.92 9.30 1.48
CA ALA A 177 -17.35 9.39 2.86
C ALA A 177 -18.78 8.86 3.06
N LEU A 178 -19.73 9.14 2.16
CA LEU A 178 -21.10 8.60 2.16
C LEU A 178 -21.10 7.09 2.02
N ALA A 179 -20.22 6.53 1.17
CA ALA A 179 -20.07 5.09 1.04
C ALA A 179 -19.63 4.45 2.38
N LEU A 180 -18.66 5.04 3.08
CA LEU A 180 -18.24 4.59 4.41
C LEU A 180 -19.34 4.80 5.46
N ALA A 181 -20.02 5.94 5.43
CA ALA A 181 -21.09 6.33 6.34
C ALA A 181 -22.32 5.41 6.23
N SER A 182 -22.58 4.86 5.03
CA SER A 182 -23.72 3.95 4.80
C SER A 182 -23.71 2.73 5.72
N HIS A 183 -22.54 2.30 6.22
CA HIS A 183 -22.46 1.21 7.22
C HIS A 183 -23.10 1.56 8.57
N HIS A 184 -23.32 2.85 8.85
CA HIS A 184 -23.85 3.33 10.11
C HIS A 184 -25.31 3.78 10.03
N MET A 185 -25.95 3.69 8.85
CA MET A 185 -27.35 4.05 8.64
C MET A 185 -28.28 2.86 8.91
N ASN A 186 -29.37 3.09 9.64
CA ASN A 186 -30.37 2.07 9.96
C ASN A 186 -31.30 1.78 8.77
N ASP A 187 -31.59 2.76 7.92
CA ASP A 187 -32.39 2.62 6.70
C ASP A 187 -31.54 2.93 5.45
N ASN A 188 -30.73 1.94 5.05
CA ASN A 188 -29.90 2.02 3.85
C ASN A 188 -30.71 2.15 2.55
N VAL A 189 -32.02 1.86 2.58
CA VAL A 189 -32.87 1.94 1.39
C VAL A 189 -33.25 3.40 1.14
N GLN A 190 -33.75 4.13 2.14
CA GLN A 190 -34.09 5.55 1.99
C GLN A 190 -32.86 6.42 1.68
N ALA A 191 -31.75 6.16 2.39
CA ALA A 191 -30.46 6.79 2.13
C ALA A 191 -30.02 6.62 0.66
N TRP A 192 -30.32 5.47 0.09
CA TRP A 192 -30.08 5.19 -1.32
C TRP A 192 -31.13 5.81 -2.26
N GLU A 193 -32.40 5.88 -1.88
CA GLU A 193 -33.44 6.61 -2.64
C GLU A 193 -33.09 8.09 -2.84
N GLU A 194 -32.47 8.71 -1.84
CA GLU A 194 -32.00 10.10 -1.92
C GLU A 194 -30.78 10.25 -2.83
N LEU A 195 -29.80 9.32 -2.76
CA LEU A 195 -28.67 9.25 -3.69
C LEU A 195 -29.13 9.05 -5.15
N THR A 196 -30.19 8.25 -5.35
CA THR A 196 -30.68 7.89 -6.68
C THR A 196 -31.55 8.96 -7.32
N ARG A 197 -32.14 9.88 -6.55
CA ARG A 197 -33.02 10.97 -7.05
C ARG A 197 -32.30 11.96 -7.97
N ILE A 198 -30.96 11.94 -8.03
CA ILE A 198 -30.13 12.80 -8.90
C ILE A 198 -30.11 12.29 -10.39
N ASN A 199 -31.01 11.38 -10.79
CA ASN A 199 -30.97 10.67 -12.09
C ASN A 199 -31.37 11.48 -13.34
N LEU A 200 -31.73 12.75 -13.19
CA LEU A 200 -32.20 13.60 -14.29
C LEU A 200 -31.28 14.80 -14.56
N ASP A 201 -30.10 14.84 -13.92
CA ASP A 201 -29.24 15.99 -14.06
C ASP A 201 -28.54 16.02 -15.43
N LYS A 202 -28.62 17.18 -16.10
CA LYS A 202 -27.89 17.44 -17.36
C LYS A 202 -26.37 17.42 -17.12
N ASP A 203 -25.92 17.67 -15.90
CA ASP A 203 -24.52 17.70 -15.49
C ASP A 203 -23.88 16.30 -15.53
N SER A 204 -22.90 16.11 -16.40
CA SER A 204 -22.16 14.85 -16.51
C SER A 204 -21.23 14.60 -15.33
N SER A 205 -20.82 15.65 -14.59
CA SER A 205 -20.08 15.50 -13.35
C SER A 205 -20.91 14.69 -12.35
N LYS A 206 -22.17 15.06 -12.09
CA LYS A 206 -23.02 14.33 -11.13
C LYS A 206 -23.25 12.88 -11.56
N ARG A 207 -23.41 12.60 -12.85
CA ARG A 207 -23.55 11.23 -13.37
C ARG A 207 -22.28 10.39 -13.22
N GLN A 208 -21.09 10.98 -13.36
CA GLN A 208 -19.81 10.32 -13.04
C GLN A 208 -19.76 9.88 -11.58
N HIS A 209 -20.11 10.78 -10.65
CA HIS A 209 -20.12 10.49 -9.22
C HIS A 209 -21.12 9.39 -8.87
N ARG A 210 -22.28 9.36 -9.55
CA ARG A 210 -23.27 8.28 -9.38
C ARG A 210 -22.66 6.93 -9.72
N ALA A 211 -21.93 6.83 -10.81
CA ALA A 211 -21.25 5.59 -11.18
C ALA A 211 -20.26 5.16 -10.08
N ASP A 212 -19.40 6.06 -9.60
CA ASP A 212 -18.46 5.77 -8.51
C ASP A 212 -19.20 5.30 -7.24
N THR A 213 -20.30 5.97 -6.87
CA THR A 213 -21.12 5.60 -5.70
C THR A 213 -21.69 4.21 -5.87
N LEU A 214 -22.28 3.91 -7.03
CA LEU A 214 -22.86 2.59 -7.31
C LEU A 214 -21.80 1.49 -7.24
N GLY A 215 -20.60 1.72 -7.78
CA GLY A 215 -19.51 0.75 -7.73
C GLY A 215 -19.04 0.42 -6.31
N LEU A 216 -18.90 1.44 -5.46
CA LEU A 216 -18.42 1.27 -4.08
C LEU A 216 -19.49 0.73 -3.13
N THR A 217 -20.77 1.03 -3.38
CA THR A 217 -21.87 0.68 -2.47
C THR A 217 -22.70 -0.52 -2.92
N PHE A 218 -22.40 -1.10 -4.10
CA PHE A 218 -23.26 -2.13 -4.70
C PHE A 218 -23.49 -3.34 -3.80
N SER A 219 -22.48 -3.77 -3.04
CA SER A 219 -22.53 -4.96 -2.18
C SER A 219 -23.33 -4.76 -0.88
N TYR A 220 -23.60 -3.52 -0.47
CA TYR A 220 -24.09 -3.22 0.88
C TYR A 220 -25.59 -2.90 0.96
N ILE A 221 -26.22 -2.64 -0.17
CA ILE A 221 -27.64 -2.25 -0.23
C ILE A 221 -28.48 -3.43 -0.72
N SER A 222 -29.67 -3.62 -0.16
CA SER A 222 -30.53 -4.78 -0.44
C SER A 222 -31.16 -4.77 -1.84
N ASP A 223 -31.50 -3.61 -2.40
CA ASP A 223 -32.13 -3.51 -3.73
C ASP A 223 -31.10 -3.56 -4.88
N THR A 224 -30.57 -4.75 -5.16
CA THR A 224 -29.60 -5.00 -6.24
C THR A 224 -30.18 -4.79 -7.63
N GLU A 225 -31.50 -4.96 -7.80
CA GLU A 225 -32.18 -4.85 -9.09
C GLU A 225 -32.29 -3.39 -9.55
N LYS A 226 -32.70 -2.48 -8.66
CA LYS A 226 -32.77 -1.05 -9.00
C LYS A 226 -31.37 -0.47 -9.22
N LYS A 227 -30.38 -0.83 -8.38
CA LYS A 227 -28.98 -0.45 -8.58
C LYS A 227 -28.43 -0.91 -9.92
N TRP A 228 -28.74 -2.15 -10.28
CA TRP A 228 -28.31 -2.71 -11.56
C TRP A 228 -28.87 -1.90 -12.73
N LYS A 229 -30.18 -1.62 -12.76
CA LYS A 229 -30.82 -0.83 -13.82
C LYS A 229 -30.19 0.55 -14.01
N GLU A 230 -29.77 1.18 -12.91
CA GLU A 230 -29.11 2.47 -12.96
C GLU A 230 -27.68 2.39 -13.47
N LEU A 231 -26.90 1.43 -12.97
CA LEU A 231 -25.54 1.24 -13.45
C LEU A 231 -25.54 0.90 -14.95
N HIS A 232 -26.46 0.03 -15.37
CA HIS A 232 -26.74 -0.27 -16.78
C HIS A 232 -27.08 0.97 -17.61
N TYR A 233 -27.84 1.93 -17.07
CA TYR A 233 -28.09 3.19 -17.77
C TYR A 233 -26.80 4.01 -17.95
N LEU A 234 -25.96 4.11 -16.91
CA LEU A 234 -24.71 4.87 -16.94
C LEU A 234 -23.66 4.26 -17.89
N THR A 235 -23.67 2.95 -18.13
CA THR A 235 -22.77 2.30 -19.10
C THR A 235 -23.05 2.78 -20.54
N ARG A 236 -24.22 3.39 -20.78
CA ARG A 236 -24.68 3.90 -22.08
C ARG A 236 -24.79 5.42 -22.11
N ASP A 237 -24.20 6.12 -21.14
CA ASP A 237 -24.26 7.58 -21.07
C ASP A 237 -23.63 8.22 -22.31
N LYS A 238 -24.14 9.39 -22.71
CA LYS A 238 -23.57 10.16 -23.82
C LYS A 238 -22.15 10.67 -23.53
N ASP A 239 -21.82 10.94 -22.26
CA ASP A 239 -20.52 11.44 -21.84
C ASP A 239 -19.55 10.27 -21.56
N CYS A 240 -18.41 10.24 -22.24
CA CYS A 240 -17.42 9.17 -22.08
C CYS A 240 -16.85 9.11 -20.66
N SER A 241 -16.75 10.23 -19.96
CA SER A 241 -16.26 10.25 -18.58
C SER A 241 -17.23 9.51 -17.65
N VAL A 242 -18.54 9.60 -17.90
CA VAL A 242 -19.55 8.83 -17.16
C VAL A 242 -19.41 7.34 -17.49
N ARG A 243 -19.32 6.99 -18.77
CA ARG A 243 -19.15 5.59 -19.19
C ARG A 243 -17.89 4.96 -18.59
N ARG A 244 -16.76 5.67 -18.63
CA ARG A 244 -15.51 5.25 -17.97
C ARG A 244 -15.71 4.91 -16.49
N ARG A 245 -16.39 5.79 -15.73
CA ARG A 245 -16.66 5.58 -14.31
C ARG A 245 -17.62 4.40 -14.10
N ALA A 246 -18.62 4.25 -14.98
CA ALA A 246 -19.54 3.13 -14.99
C ALA A 246 -18.83 1.80 -15.25
N ALA A 247 -17.80 1.75 -16.11
CA ALA A 247 -17.03 0.53 -16.38
C ALA A 247 -16.30 0.04 -15.11
N ASN A 248 -15.65 0.95 -14.38
CA ASN A 248 -15.02 0.62 -13.10
C ASN A 248 -16.05 0.13 -12.08
N ALA A 249 -17.15 0.85 -11.95
CA ALA A 249 -18.23 0.50 -11.05
C ALA A 249 -18.84 -0.87 -11.38
N LEU A 250 -18.99 -1.17 -12.67
CA LEU A 250 -19.49 -2.45 -13.17
C LEU A 250 -18.55 -3.60 -12.82
N GLY A 251 -17.23 -3.41 -12.95
CA GLY A 251 -16.25 -4.40 -12.51
C GLY A 251 -16.32 -4.71 -11.00
N LEU A 252 -16.46 -3.70 -10.16
CA LEU A 252 -16.58 -3.86 -8.69
C LEU A 252 -17.93 -4.48 -8.28
N ALA A 253 -19.00 -4.07 -8.95
CA ALA A 253 -20.36 -4.52 -8.67
C ALA A 253 -20.65 -5.94 -9.20
N PHE A 254 -19.89 -6.41 -10.20
CA PHE A 254 -20.20 -7.61 -10.98
C PHE A 254 -20.61 -8.84 -10.15
N PRO A 255 -19.91 -9.20 -9.06
CA PRO A 255 -20.28 -10.38 -8.26
C PRO A 255 -21.72 -10.31 -7.72
N TYR A 256 -22.20 -9.09 -7.43
CA TYR A 256 -23.48 -8.81 -6.78
C TYR A 256 -24.61 -8.49 -7.75
N ILE A 257 -24.32 -8.36 -9.05
CA ILE A 257 -25.34 -8.04 -10.05
C ILE A 257 -26.26 -9.26 -10.26
N PRO A 258 -27.60 -9.06 -10.27
CA PRO A 258 -28.57 -10.13 -10.55
C PRO A 258 -28.42 -10.68 -11.97
N ASP A 259 -28.39 -9.79 -12.98
CA ASP A 259 -28.25 -10.15 -14.39
C ASP A 259 -26.79 -10.01 -14.86
N LYS A 260 -25.99 -11.01 -14.50
CA LYS A 260 -24.55 -11.05 -14.86
C LYS A 260 -24.34 -11.14 -16.38
N LYS A 261 -25.28 -11.74 -17.11
CA LYS A 261 -25.20 -11.84 -18.56
C LYS A 261 -25.33 -10.46 -19.19
N GLN A 262 -26.32 -9.66 -18.80
CA GLN A 262 -26.46 -8.30 -19.32
C GLN A 262 -25.30 -7.39 -18.89
N ALA A 263 -24.78 -7.56 -17.67
CA ALA A 263 -23.57 -6.87 -17.21
C ALA A 263 -22.33 -7.23 -18.03
N TRP A 264 -22.17 -8.50 -18.39
CA TRP A 264 -21.10 -8.95 -19.27
C TRP A 264 -21.22 -8.31 -20.66
N GLU A 265 -22.40 -8.37 -21.27
CA GLU A 265 -22.66 -7.76 -22.58
C GLU A 265 -22.39 -6.24 -22.58
N ASP A 266 -22.75 -5.54 -21.49
CA ASP A 266 -22.42 -4.13 -21.32
C ASP A 266 -20.90 -3.89 -21.27
N LEU A 267 -20.15 -4.72 -20.53
CA LEU A 267 -18.69 -4.63 -20.51
C LEU A 267 -18.07 -4.90 -21.89
N ILE A 268 -18.56 -5.90 -22.64
CA ILE A 268 -18.10 -6.17 -24.01
C ILE A 268 -18.34 -4.95 -24.92
N ARG A 269 -19.55 -4.38 -24.87
CA ARG A 269 -19.87 -3.17 -25.64
C ARG A 269 -18.97 -2.00 -25.25
N MET A 270 -18.68 -1.81 -23.96
CA MET A 270 -17.80 -0.75 -23.48
C MET A 270 -16.32 -1.00 -23.80
N ALA A 271 -15.89 -2.25 -23.95
CA ALA A 271 -14.55 -2.58 -24.43
C ALA A 271 -14.34 -2.17 -25.90
N GLN A 272 -15.43 -1.92 -26.63
CA GLN A 272 -15.49 -1.44 -28.00
C GLN A 272 -15.95 0.02 -28.10
N ASP A 273 -15.86 0.78 -27.00
CA ASP A 273 -16.24 2.19 -26.98
C ASP A 273 -15.35 3.06 -27.91
N MET A 274 -15.86 4.23 -28.30
CA MET A 274 -15.06 5.21 -29.05
C MET A 274 -14.00 5.89 -28.15
N ASP A 275 -14.24 5.93 -26.85
CA ASP A 275 -13.33 6.49 -25.86
C ASP A 275 -12.35 5.44 -25.32
N LYS A 276 -11.05 5.71 -25.50
CA LYS A 276 -9.97 4.76 -25.18
C LYS A 276 -9.90 4.39 -23.70
N ASP A 277 -10.12 5.35 -22.79
CA ASP A 277 -10.05 5.04 -21.35
C ASP A 277 -11.25 4.16 -20.95
N THR A 278 -12.43 4.43 -21.51
CA THR A 278 -13.61 3.56 -21.32
C THR A 278 -13.32 2.12 -21.75
N CYS A 279 -12.72 1.92 -22.92
CA CYS A 279 -12.33 0.58 -23.40
C CYS A 279 -11.35 -0.11 -22.45
N LEU A 280 -10.34 0.62 -21.99
CA LEU A 280 -9.34 0.11 -21.06
C LEU A 280 -9.96 -0.30 -19.72
N ARG A 281 -10.81 0.53 -19.12
CA ARG A 281 -11.52 0.19 -17.87
C ARG A 281 -12.45 -1.00 -18.03
N ALA A 282 -13.20 -1.06 -19.13
CA ALA A 282 -14.12 -2.15 -19.40
C ALA A 282 -13.37 -3.47 -19.60
N THR A 283 -12.27 -3.46 -20.35
CA THR A 283 -11.45 -4.66 -20.58
C THR A 283 -10.84 -5.19 -19.29
N LYS A 284 -10.34 -4.30 -18.42
CA LYS A 284 -9.88 -4.69 -17.09
C LYS A 284 -11.01 -5.27 -16.22
N ALA A 285 -12.19 -4.65 -16.27
CA ALA A 285 -13.37 -5.13 -15.56
C ALA A 285 -13.83 -6.51 -16.05
N LEU A 286 -13.70 -6.82 -17.35
CA LEU A 286 -13.97 -8.16 -17.88
C LEU A 286 -13.09 -9.23 -17.24
N GLY A 287 -11.78 -8.96 -17.07
CA GLY A 287 -10.87 -9.90 -16.39
C GLY A 287 -11.29 -10.18 -14.95
N LEU A 288 -11.72 -9.15 -14.21
CA LEU A 288 -12.21 -9.29 -12.83
C LEU A 288 -13.60 -9.95 -12.76
N ALA A 289 -14.43 -9.75 -13.78
CA ALA A 289 -15.79 -10.30 -13.87
C ALA A 289 -15.80 -11.76 -14.35
N PHE A 290 -14.77 -12.18 -15.12
CA PHE A 290 -14.69 -13.51 -15.71
C PHE A 290 -14.87 -14.64 -14.68
N PRO A 291 -14.28 -14.62 -13.46
CA PRO A 291 -14.54 -15.63 -12.44
C PRO A 291 -16.02 -15.76 -12.05
N CYS A 292 -16.80 -14.69 -12.15
CA CYS A 292 -18.19 -14.62 -11.68
C CYS A 292 -19.25 -14.95 -12.74
N ILE A 293 -18.93 -14.89 -14.04
CA ILE A 293 -19.88 -15.23 -15.11
C ILE A 293 -20.09 -16.75 -15.18
N THR A 294 -21.32 -17.18 -15.42
CA THR A 294 -21.70 -18.60 -15.52
C THR A 294 -21.40 -19.19 -16.90
N GLU A 295 -21.61 -18.42 -17.96
CA GLU A 295 -21.45 -18.80 -19.36
C GLU A 295 -19.98 -18.68 -19.80
N LYS A 296 -19.10 -19.48 -19.19
CA LYS A 296 -17.65 -19.40 -19.38
C LYS A 296 -17.21 -19.58 -20.83
N GLU A 297 -17.88 -20.45 -21.59
CA GLU A 297 -17.54 -20.73 -22.98
C GLU A 297 -17.83 -19.52 -23.88
N GLN A 298 -19.00 -18.89 -23.73
CA GLN A 298 -19.32 -17.68 -24.49
C GLN A 298 -18.46 -16.50 -24.05
N ALA A 299 -18.30 -16.32 -22.73
CA ALA A 299 -17.43 -15.29 -22.18
C ALA A 299 -16.00 -15.43 -22.70
N TRP A 300 -15.51 -16.66 -22.88
CA TRP A 300 -14.22 -16.94 -23.48
C TRP A 300 -14.14 -16.51 -24.95
N GLU A 301 -15.13 -16.86 -25.79
CA GLU A 301 -15.16 -16.41 -27.19
C GLU A 301 -15.22 -14.87 -27.30
N ASP A 302 -16.02 -14.21 -26.47
CA ASP A 302 -16.10 -12.75 -26.44
C ASP A 302 -14.74 -12.13 -26.11
N PHE A 303 -14.04 -12.72 -25.14
CA PHE A 303 -12.73 -12.24 -24.70
C PHE A 303 -11.66 -12.38 -25.78
N ILE A 304 -11.68 -13.47 -26.55
CA ILE A 304 -10.80 -13.67 -27.72
C ILE A 304 -11.06 -12.61 -28.80
N SER A 305 -12.32 -12.21 -28.99
CA SER A 305 -12.62 -11.13 -29.94
C SER A 305 -11.94 -9.82 -29.53
N ILE A 306 -11.85 -9.53 -28.23
CA ILE A 306 -11.21 -8.31 -27.70
C ILE A 306 -9.69 -8.36 -27.85
N THR A 307 -9.05 -9.52 -27.63
CA THR A 307 -7.59 -9.66 -27.83
C THR A 307 -7.16 -9.44 -29.28
N GLN A 308 -8.08 -9.63 -30.23
CA GLN A 308 -7.87 -9.37 -31.67
C GLN A 308 -8.25 -7.95 -32.12
N GLY A 309 -8.57 -7.06 -31.17
CA GLY A 309 -8.97 -5.67 -31.46
C GLY A 309 -7.88 -4.85 -32.16
N THR A 310 -8.27 -3.81 -32.90
CA THR A 310 -7.33 -2.97 -33.66
C THR A 310 -6.51 -2.03 -32.79
N GLU A 311 -7.07 -1.56 -31.68
CA GLU A 311 -6.41 -0.61 -30.77
C GLU A 311 -5.44 -1.33 -29.82
N LYS A 312 -4.20 -0.85 -29.78
CA LYS A 312 -3.15 -1.43 -28.94
C LYS A 312 -3.47 -1.41 -27.44
N ASP A 313 -4.11 -0.36 -26.94
CA ASP A 313 -4.41 -0.21 -25.50
C ASP A 313 -5.47 -1.22 -25.06
N VAL A 314 -6.38 -1.58 -25.97
CA VAL A 314 -7.38 -2.64 -25.78
C VAL A 314 -6.70 -4.00 -25.77
N ARG A 315 -5.85 -4.30 -26.74
CA ARG A 315 -5.09 -5.57 -26.77
C ARG A 315 -4.20 -5.73 -25.54
N GLN A 316 -3.53 -4.66 -25.11
CA GLN A 316 -2.70 -4.68 -23.90
C GLN A 316 -3.55 -5.01 -22.67
N SER A 317 -4.66 -4.29 -22.48
CA SER A 317 -5.58 -4.53 -21.36
C SER A 317 -6.20 -5.92 -21.41
N ALA A 318 -6.46 -6.44 -22.61
CA ALA A 318 -6.99 -7.78 -22.81
C ALA A 318 -5.99 -8.85 -22.43
N ALA A 319 -4.70 -8.68 -22.74
CA ALA A 319 -3.64 -9.57 -22.27
C ALA A 319 -3.53 -9.57 -20.73
N ASP A 320 -3.52 -8.40 -20.09
CA ASP A 320 -3.49 -8.29 -18.62
C ASP A 320 -4.70 -8.99 -17.99
N ALA A 321 -5.89 -8.73 -18.53
CA ALA A 321 -7.13 -9.32 -18.05
C ALA A 321 -7.20 -10.84 -18.34
N LEU A 322 -6.57 -11.33 -19.42
CA LEU A 322 -6.45 -12.74 -19.74
C LEU A 322 -5.61 -13.47 -18.69
N GLY A 323 -4.48 -12.89 -18.29
CA GLY A 323 -3.61 -13.43 -17.25
C GLY A 323 -4.34 -13.59 -15.91
N LEU A 324 -5.15 -12.60 -15.52
CA LEU A 324 -5.95 -12.65 -14.30
C LEU A 324 -7.10 -13.68 -14.37
N ALA A 325 -7.73 -13.83 -15.54
CA ALA A 325 -8.84 -14.74 -15.72
C ALA A 325 -8.41 -16.20 -15.97
N PHE A 326 -7.12 -16.44 -16.27
CA PHE A 326 -6.60 -17.67 -16.86
C PHE A 326 -7.02 -18.95 -16.11
N GLU A 327 -6.96 -18.93 -14.78
CA GLU A 327 -7.37 -20.05 -13.93
C GLU A 327 -8.78 -20.56 -14.25
N HIS A 328 -9.70 -19.63 -14.54
CA HIS A 328 -11.12 -19.90 -14.74
C HIS A 328 -11.49 -20.20 -16.20
N ILE A 329 -10.55 -20.09 -17.14
CA ILE A 329 -10.83 -20.32 -18.56
C ILE A 329 -11.03 -21.82 -18.83
N PRO A 330 -12.08 -22.21 -19.57
CA PRO A 330 -12.33 -23.61 -19.91
C PRO A 330 -11.21 -24.22 -20.75
N ASP A 331 -10.84 -23.56 -21.86
CA ASP A 331 -9.80 -24.02 -22.79
C ASP A 331 -8.48 -23.28 -22.54
N LYS A 332 -7.72 -23.78 -21.57
CA LYS A 332 -6.42 -23.21 -21.17
C LYS A 332 -5.36 -23.35 -22.27
N GLY A 333 -5.44 -24.38 -23.11
CA GLY A 333 -4.53 -24.57 -24.24
C GLY A 333 -4.69 -23.46 -25.27
N ARG A 334 -5.93 -23.21 -25.70
CA ARG A 334 -6.21 -22.10 -26.63
C ARG A 334 -5.94 -20.74 -25.99
N ALA A 335 -6.18 -20.58 -24.68
CA ALA A 335 -5.83 -19.35 -23.98
C ALA A 335 -4.32 -19.08 -23.99
N TRP A 336 -3.52 -20.12 -23.79
CA TRP A 336 -2.07 -20.07 -23.93
C TRP A 336 -1.65 -19.68 -25.35
N GLU A 337 -2.23 -20.31 -26.38
CA GLU A 337 -1.94 -19.97 -27.78
C GLU A 337 -2.30 -18.52 -28.14
N VAL A 338 -3.38 -17.97 -27.58
CA VAL A 338 -3.76 -16.56 -27.74
C VAL A 338 -2.70 -15.65 -27.15
N LEU A 339 -2.29 -15.89 -25.89
CA LEU A 339 -1.22 -15.13 -25.26
C LEU A 339 0.11 -15.25 -26.01
N HIS A 340 0.47 -16.47 -26.41
CA HIS A 340 1.66 -16.76 -27.20
C HIS A 340 1.64 -16.01 -28.55
N ARG A 341 0.48 -15.83 -29.18
CA ARG A 341 0.38 -15.01 -30.40
C ARG A 341 0.58 -13.52 -30.11
N MET A 342 0.08 -13.02 -28.98
CA MET A 342 0.18 -11.62 -28.59
C MET A 342 1.62 -11.20 -28.24
N ILE A 343 2.52 -12.14 -27.95
CA ILE A 343 3.96 -11.81 -27.83
C ILE A 343 4.56 -11.37 -29.16
N GLN A 344 3.91 -11.66 -30.29
CA GLN A 344 4.34 -11.21 -31.62
C GLN A 344 3.62 -9.93 -32.06
N ASP A 345 2.94 -9.24 -31.13
CA ASP A 345 2.26 -7.99 -31.43
C ASP A 345 3.24 -6.88 -31.83
N ILE A 346 2.79 -6.02 -32.75
CA ILE A 346 3.57 -4.86 -33.21
C ILE A 346 3.85 -3.87 -32.06
N ASP A 347 2.93 -3.73 -31.10
CA ASP A 347 3.10 -2.83 -29.98
C ASP A 347 3.82 -3.50 -28.81
N ARG A 348 4.88 -2.86 -28.35
CA ARG A 348 5.74 -3.34 -27.26
C ARG A 348 4.97 -3.55 -25.96
N ASN A 349 4.00 -2.70 -25.63
CA ASN A 349 3.27 -2.82 -24.38
C ASN A 349 2.33 -4.04 -24.41
N VAL A 350 1.76 -4.35 -25.57
CA VAL A 350 0.96 -5.57 -25.76
C VAL A 350 1.83 -6.82 -25.56
N ARG A 351 3.03 -6.87 -26.19
CA ARG A 351 3.98 -7.98 -25.99
C ARG A 351 4.33 -8.16 -24.52
N LYS A 352 4.60 -7.06 -23.82
CA LYS A 352 4.92 -7.06 -22.38
C LYS A 352 3.77 -7.61 -21.54
N SER A 353 2.55 -7.11 -21.73
CA SER A 353 1.38 -7.61 -21.00
C SER A 353 1.10 -9.09 -21.29
N ALA A 354 1.29 -9.53 -22.53
CA ALA A 354 1.15 -10.95 -22.90
C ALA A 354 2.18 -11.85 -22.20
N LEU A 355 3.45 -11.44 -22.14
CA LEU A 355 4.50 -12.20 -21.44
C LEU A 355 4.27 -12.27 -19.92
N ASN A 356 3.86 -11.16 -19.31
CA ASN A 356 3.48 -11.15 -17.90
C ASN A 356 2.29 -12.09 -17.63
N ALA A 357 1.28 -12.07 -18.51
CA ALA A 357 0.14 -12.98 -18.44
C ALA A 357 0.55 -14.45 -18.65
N LEU A 358 1.51 -14.77 -19.53
CA LEU A 358 2.06 -16.12 -19.69
C LEU A 358 2.74 -16.62 -18.40
N GLY A 359 3.52 -15.75 -17.74
CA GLY A 359 4.15 -16.07 -16.46
C GLY A 359 3.14 -16.45 -15.37
N LEU A 360 2.04 -15.70 -15.25
CA LEU A 360 0.94 -16.03 -14.33
C LEU A 360 0.17 -17.29 -14.76
N ALA A 361 -0.09 -17.44 -16.07
CA ALA A 361 -0.81 -18.56 -16.66
C ALA A 361 -0.07 -19.90 -16.52
N PHE A 362 1.27 -19.88 -16.42
CA PHE A 362 2.10 -21.09 -16.33
C PHE A 362 1.71 -21.99 -15.14
N LEU A 363 1.25 -21.41 -14.03
CA LEU A 363 0.78 -22.18 -12.88
C LEU A 363 -0.43 -23.06 -13.22
N HIS A 364 -1.27 -22.59 -14.15
CA HIS A 364 -2.58 -23.17 -14.43
C HIS A 364 -2.61 -24.01 -15.71
N ILE A 365 -1.61 -23.89 -16.60
CA ILE A 365 -1.56 -24.67 -17.84
C ILE A 365 -1.30 -26.16 -17.54
N PRO A 366 -2.11 -27.10 -18.09
CA PRO A 366 -1.90 -28.53 -17.85
C PRO A 366 -0.60 -29.07 -18.47
N ASN A 367 -0.25 -28.61 -19.68
CA ASN A 367 0.96 -29.03 -20.40
C ASN A 367 2.09 -28.04 -20.11
N LYS A 368 2.79 -28.25 -19.00
CA LYS A 368 3.88 -27.37 -18.55
C LYS A 368 5.13 -27.54 -19.40
N GLU A 369 5.33 -28.71 -19.99
CA GLU A 369 6.45 -29.00 -20.87
C GLU A 369 6.38 -28.14 -22.14
N GLN A 370 5.23 -28.09 -22.83
CA GLN A 370 5.08 -27.21 -24.00
C GLN A 370 5.16 -25.73 -23.62
N ALA A 371 4.49 -25.35 -22.53
CA ALA A 371 4.55 -23.97 -22.04
C ALA A 371 5.99 -23.54 -21.71
N TRP A 372 6.80 -24.47 -21.20
CA TRP A 372 8.21 -24.25 -20.95
C TRP A 372 9.00 -24.12 -22.25
N GLU A 373 8.80 -25.00 -23.23
CA GLU A 373 9.45 -24.91 -24.54
C GLU A 373 9.18 -23.57 -25.23
N ASP A 374 7.95 -23.07 -25.13
CA ASP A 374 7.57 -21.76 -25.68
C ASP A 374 8.38 -20.64 -25.01
N LEU A 375 8.45 -20.61 -23.67
CA LEU A 375 9.23 -19.61 -22.93
C LEU A 375 10.74 -19.72 -23.18
N HIS A 376 11.27 -20.94 -23.24
CA HIS A 376 12.67 -21.24 -23.55
C HIS A 376 13.09 -20.62 -24.89
N ASN A 377 12.25 -20.76 -25.92
CA ASN A 377 12.53 -20.23 -27.26
C ASN A 377 12.57 -18.68 -27.32
N MET A 378 12.03 -18.00 -26.31
CA MET A 378 12.04 -16.52 -26.20
C MET A 378 13.32 -15.97 -25.55
N MET A 379 14.03 -16.78 -24.77
CA MET A 379 15.24 -16.36 -24.05
C MET A 379 16.39 -15.96 -24.97
N PRO A 380 16.66 -16.64 -26.10
CA PRO A 380 17.71 -16.22 -27.04
C PRO A 380 17.25 -15.14 -28.04
N ASP A 381 16.07 -14.54 -27.89
CA ASP A 381 15.53 -13.59 -28.88
C ASP A 381 16.42 -12.35 -29.04
N SER A 382 16.48 -11.78 -30.24
CA SER A 382 17.23 -10.56 -30.52
C SER A 382 16.66 -9.31 -29.83
N ASP A 383 15.34 -9.25 -29.61
CA ASP A 383 14.62 -8.17 -28.93
C ASP A 383 14.89 -8.25 -27.41
N ASN A 384 15.55 -7.22 -26.88
CA ASN A 384 15.85 -7.15 -25.45
C ASN A 384 14.59 -7.01 -24.61
N ASP A 385 13.53 -6.39 -25.10
CA ASP A 385 12.27 -6.29 -24.37
C ASP A 385 11.60 -7.65 -24.21
N LEU A 386 11.69 -8.51 -25.22
CA LEU A 386 11.18 -9.88 -25.14
C LEU A 386 11.97 -10.69 -24.13
N ARG A 387 13.31 -10.63 -24.18
CA ARG A 387 14.20 -11.32 -23.22
C ARG A 387 13.94 -10.87 -21.78
N ARG A 388 13.78 -9.55 -21.54
CA ARG A 388 13.50 -8.99 -20.20
C ARG A 388 12.26 -9.60 -19.58
N GLU A 389 11.13 -9.56 -20.31
CA GLU A 389 9.85 -10.03 -19.77
C GLU A 389 9.80 -11.56 -19.71
N ALA A 390 10.42 -12.27 -20.66
CA ALA A 390 10.57 -13.72 -20.58
C ALA A 390 11.36 -14.15 -19.33
N THR A 391 12.40 -13.42 -18.96
CA THR A 391 13.21 -13.69 -17.74
C THR A 391 12.36 -13.61 -16.47
N ASP A 392 11.47 -12.61 -16.36
CA ASP A 392 10.55 -12.51 -15.22
C ASP A 392 9.55 -13.67 -15.21
N ALA A 393 9.00 -14.04 -16.37
CA ALA A 393 8.10 -15.18 -16.49
C ALA A 393 8.79 -16.51 -16.09
N LEU A 394 10.05 -16.70 -16.47
CA LEU A 394 10.86 -17.85 -16.04
C LEU A 394 11.02 -17.88 -14.52
N GLY A 395 11.33 -16.75 -13.87
CA GLY A 395 11.44 -16.70 -12.41
C GLY A 395 10.17 -17.19 -11.68
N LEU A 396 8.99 -16.81 -12.19
CA LEU A 396 7.69 -17.24 -11.65
C LEU A 396 7.35 -18.69 -12.01
N ALA A 397 7.69 -19.13 -13.23
CA ALA A 397 7.44 -20.48 -13.71
C ALA A 397 8.40 -21.52 -13.12
N PHE A 398 9.60 -21.09 -12.70
CA PHE A 398 10.70 -21.96 -12.29
C PHE A 398 10.29 -23.06 -11.31
N PRO A 399 9.52 -22.80 -10.22
CA PRO A 399 9.09 -23.84 -9.29
C PRO A 399 8.28 -24.97 -9.95
N HIS A 400 7.63 -24.69 -11.07
CA HIS A 400 6.68 -25.58 -11.75
C HIS A 400 7.24 -26.27 -13.00
N ILE A 401 8.42 -25.88 -13.49
CA ILE A 401 9.08 -26.52 -14.65
C ILE A 401 9.57 -27.93 -14.27
N SER A 402 9.34 -28.93 -15.11
CA SER A 402 9.76 -30.31 -14.84
C SER A 402 11.30 -30.49 -14.93
N ASP A 403 11.93 -29.90 -15.96
CA ASP A 403 13.38 -29.94 -16.22
C ASP A 403 14.08 -28.72 -15.57
N LYS A 404 14.54 -28.88 -14.32
CA LYS A 404 15.17 -27.79 -13.56
C LYS A 404 16.56 -27.47 -14.08
N GLU A 405 17.26 -28.46 -14.60
CA GLU A 405 18.59 -28.33 -15.17
C GLU A 405 18.54 -27.40 -16.38
N LYS A 406 17.66 -27.68 -17.35
CA LYS A 406 17.50 -26.83 -18.54
C LYS A 406 17.01 -25.42 -18.20
N ALA A 407 16.05 -25.30 -17.28
CA ALA A 407 15.55 -24.00 -16.83
C ALA A 407 16.66 -23.17 -16.15
N TRP A 408 17.54 -23.83 -15.40
CA TRP A 408 18.69 -23.18 -14.80
C TRP A 408 19.74 -22.79 -15.84
N GLU A 409 20.03 -23.63 -16.85
CA GLU A 409 20.93 -23.27 -17.95
C GLU A 409 20.48 -22.01 -18.69
N ASP A 410 19.18 -21.87 -18.95
CA ASP A 410 18.62 -20.66 -19.55
C ASP A 410 18.82 -19.44 -18.65
N LEU A 411 18.50 -19.57 -17.36
CA LEU A 411 18.67 -18.49 -16.39
C LEU A 411 20.14 -18.10 -16.24
N HIS A 412 21.04 -19.09 -16.21
CA HIS A 412 22.48 -18.91 -16.19
C HIS A 412 22.96 -18.15 -17.44
N SER A 413 22.41 -18.44 -18.62
CA SER A 413 22.77 -17.69 -19.84
C SER A 413 22.40 -16.20 -19.75
N LEU A 414 21.25 -15.89 -19.13
CA LEU A 414 20.73 -14.53 -19.01
C LEU A 414 21.52 -13.64 -18.04
N ILE A 415 22.28 -14.22 -17.10
CA ILE A 415 23.16 -13.44 -16.22
C ILE A 415 24.32 -12.79 -16.99
N TYR A 416 24.62 -13.27 -18.21
CA TYR A 416 25.65 -12.72 -19.09
C TYR A 416 25.07 -11.84 -20.22
N ASP A 417 23.78 -11.50 -20.19
CA ASP A 417 23.15 -10.73 -21.25
C ASP A 417 23.80 -9.34 -21.44
N LYS A 418 23.87 -8.87 -22.68
CA LYS A 418 24.38 -7.53 -23.00
C LYS A 418 23.56 -6.40 -22.37
N ASP A 419 22.25 -6.64 -22.17
CA ASP A 419 21.29 -5.71 -21.62
C ASP A 419 21.29 -5.79 -20.09
N ASN A 420 21.57 -4.65 -19.43
CA ASN A 420 21.61 -4.58 -17.96
C ASN A 420 20.26 -4.91 -17.32
N ILE A 421 19.13 -4.54 -17.94
CA ILE A 421 17.80 -4.84 -17.39
C ILE A 421 17.53 -6.36 -17.46
N VAL A 422 17.97 -7.06 -18.51
CA VAL A 422 17.90 -8.52 -18.56
C VAL A 422 18.72 -9.13 -17.42
N ARG A 423 19.98 -8.73 -17.23
CA ARG A 423 20.82 -9.23 -16.11
C ARG A 423 20.21 -8.94 -14.74
N SER A 424 19.63 -7.76 -14.56
CA SER A 424 18.96 -7.34 -13.32
C SER A 424 17.73 -8.20 -13.02
N ARG A 425 16.92 -8.50 -14.05
CA ARG A 425 15.78 -9.42 -13.94
C ARG A 425 16.23 -10.87 -13.73
N ALA A 426 17.32 -11.29 -14.37
CA ALA A 426 17.90 -12.62 -14.16
C ALA A 426 18.36 -12.80 -12.71
N ALA A 427 18.95 -11.78 -12.09
CA ALA A 427 19.28 -11.79 -10.66
C ALA A 427 18.03 -12.05 -9.79
N ASN A 428 16.94 -11.32 -10.07
CA ASN A 428 15.68 -11.47 -9.35
C ASN A 428 15.07 -12.88 -9.55
N ALA A 429 15.01 -13.35 -10.80
CA ALA A 429 14.54 -14.69 -11.14
C ALA A 429 15.39 -15.77 -10.47
N LEU A 430 16.72 -15.59 -10.39
CA LEU A 430 17.65 -16.49 -9.73
C LEU A 430 17.41 -16.58 -8.22
N GLY A 431 17.12 -15.45 -7.57
CA GLY A 431 16.70 -15.43 -6.16
C GLY A 431 15.41 -16.23 -5.89
N LEU A 432 14.40 -16.09 -6.75
CA LEU A 432 13.13 -16.83 -6.65
C LEU A 432 13.30 -18.32 -6.96
N ALA A 433 14.12 -18.65 -7.97
CA ALA A 433 14.38 -20.00 -8.41
C ALA A 433 15.30 -20.78 -7.46
N PHE A 434 16.13 -20.08 -6.68
CA PHE A 434 17.22 -20.65 -5.88
C PHE A 434 16.87 -21.93 -5.09
N PRO A 435 15.72 -22.02 -4.37
CA PRO A 435 15.38 -23.22 -3.61
C PRO A 435 15.25 -24.49 -4.49
N TYR A 436 14.94 -24.30 -5.77
CA TYR A 436 14.65 -25.36 -6.74
C TYR A 436 15.83 -25.69 -7.67
N ILE A 437 16.93 -24.93 -7.60
CA ILE A 437 18.09 -25.15 -8.46
C ILE A 437 18.87 -26.38 -7.99
N PRO A 438 19.22 -27.31 -8.91
CA PRO A 438 19.99 -28.50 -8.56
C PRO A 438 21.38 -28.19 -7.99
N ASN A 439 22.12 -27.28 -8.63
CA ASN A 439 23.47 -26.86 -8.21
C ASN A 439 23.44 -25.49 -7.53
N LYS A 440 23.27 -25.49 -6.20
CA LYS A 440 23.13 -24.26 -5.41
C LYS A 440 24.45 -23.51 -5.25
N GLU A 441 25.57 -24.23 -5.28
CA GLU A 441 26.91 -23.65 -5.23
C GLU A 441 27.15 -22.78 -6.47
N GLN A 442 26.89 -23.31 -7.67
CA GLN A 442 27.03 -22.52 -8.89
C GLN A 442 26.00 -21.38 -8.97
N ALA A 443 24.75 -21.61 -8.58
CA ALA A 443 23.75 -20.52 -8.53
C ALA A 443 24.15 -19.40 -7.54
N TRP A 444 24.85 -19.74 -6.46
CA TRP A 444 25.40 -18.75 -5.54
C TRP A 444 26.55 -17.98 -6.20
N GLU A 445 27.46 -18.66 -6.90
CA GLU A 445 28.53 -18.02 -7.68
C GLU A 445 27.97 -17.10 -8.78
N ASP A 446 26.87 -17.48 -9.42
CA ASP A 446 26.17 -16.68 -10.42
C ASP A 446 25.59 -15.40 -9.80
N LEU A 447 24.95 -15.49 -8.62
CA LEU A 447 24.52 -14.30 -7.87
C LEU A 447 25.71 -13.44 -7.43
N HIS A 448 26.77 -14.07 -6.92
CA HIS A 448 27.99 -13.40 -6.52
C HIS A 448 28.62 -12.62 -7.68
N LEU A 449 28.65 -13.19 -8.88
CA LEU A 449 29.10 -12.51 -10.09
C LEU A 449 28.28 -11.24 -10.34
N LEU A 450 26.95 -11.33 -10.30
CA LEU A 450 26.05 -10.20 -10.51
C LEU A 450 26.20 -9.09 -9.45
N THR A 451 26.63 -9.44 -8.23
CA THR A 451 26.97 -8.41 -7.21
C THR A 451 28.19 -7.57 -7.57
N ASN A 452 28.99 -7.96 -8.58
CA ASN A 452 30.12 -7.20 -9.09
C ASN A 452 29.82 -6.55 -10.46
N ASP A 453 28.54 -6.52 -10.88
CA ASP A 453 28.17 -5.90 -12.15
C ASP A 453 28.48 -4.39 -12.16
N LYS A 454 28.85 -3.88 -13.33
CA LYS A 454 29.09 -2.44 -13.53
C LYS A 454 27.82 -1.59 -13.32
N ASP A 455 26.65 -2.21 -13.47
CA ASP A 455 25.36 -1.56 -13.37
C ASP A 455 24.78 -1.70 -11.97
N ASP A 456 24.44 -0.56 -11.37
CA ASP A 456 23.96 -0.49 -9.98
C ASP A 456 22.61 -1.20 -9.80
N ASP A 457 21.73 -1.18 -10.80
CA ASP A 457 20.45 -1.88 -10.73
C ASP A 457 20.61 -3.40 -10.80
N VAL A 458 21.62 -3.90 -11.50
CA VAL A 458 21.98 -5.32 -11.48
C VAL A 458 22.51 -5.71 -10.11
N ARG A 459 23.49 -4.96 -9.57
CA ARG A 459 24.06 -5.22 -8.24
C ARG A 459 22.97 -5.20 -7.16
N ARG A 460 22.08 -4.21 -7.21
CA ARG A 460 20.96 -4.06 -6.27
C ARG A 460 20.03 -5.28 -6.27
N ARG A 461 19.62 -5.77 -7.45
CA ARG A 461 18.77 -6.97 -7.55
C ARG A 461 19.49 -8.24 -7.14
N ALA A 462 20.80 -8.34 -7.42
CA ALA A 462 21.61 -9.46 -6.97
C ALA A 462 21.71 -9.51 -5.44
N THR A 463 21.86 -8.37 -4.77
CA THR A 463 21.86 -8.31 -3.29
C THR A 463 20.53 -8.77 -2.70
N ASP A 464 19.40 -8.31 -3.23
CA ASP A 464 18.07 -8.78 -2.81
C ASP A 464 17.96 -10.31 -2.95
N ALA A 465 18.39 -10.83 -4.11
CA ALA A 465 18.38 -12.25 -4.41
C ALA A 465 19.30 -13.07 -3.50
N LEU A 466 20.49 -12.56 -3.13
CA LEU A 466 21.37 -13.22 -2.16
C LEU A 466 20.70 -13.36 -0.79
N GLY A 467 19.98 -12.34 -0.33
CA GLY A 467 19.23 -12.40 0.93
C GLY A 467 18.16 -13.50 0.92
N LEU A 468 17.42 -13.63 -0.19
CA LEU A 468 16.41 -14.67 -0.38
C LEU A 468 17.03 -16.08 -0.55
N ALA A 469 18.18 -16.17 -1.22
CA ALA A 469 18.90 -17.41 -1.44
C ALA A 469 19.62 -17.91 -0.18
N PHE A 470 20.00 -17.01 0.73
CA PHE A 470 20.83 -17.31 1.90
C PHE A 470 20.35 -18.50 2.71
N PRO A 471 19.05 -18.71 3.03
CA PRO A 471 18.61 -19.88 3.78
C PRO A 471 18.87 -21.22 3.08
N ASN A 472 19.07 -21.23 1.77
CA ASN A 472 19.18 -22.44 0.94
C ASN A 472 20.61 -22.87 0.62
N ILE A 473 21.63 -22.03 0.81
CA ILE A 473 23.04 -22.37 0.54
C ILE A 473 23.66 -23.23 1.66
N ILE A 474 24.58 -24.14 1.33
CA ILE A 474 25.24 -24.99 2.34
C ILE A 474 26.33 -24.20 3.08
N ASP A 475 27.21 -23.52 2.35
CA ASP A 475 28.29 -22.72 2.94
C ASP A 475 27.79 -21.33 3.37
N LYS A 476 27.15 -21.28 4.54
CA LYS A 476 26.68 -20.01 5.13
C LYS A 476 27.81 -19.04 5.43
N LYS A 477 29.04 -19.52 5.63
CA LYS A 477 30.17 -18.67 6.00
C LYS A 477 30.63 -17.87 4.79
N GLN A 478 30.90 -18.54 3.67
CA GLN A 478 31.24 -17.85 2.41
C GLN A 478 30.12 -16.91 1.99
N ALA A 479 28.88 -17.37 2.07
CA ALA A 479 27.71 -16.55 1.75
C ALA A 479 27.62 -15.26 2.58
N TRP A 480 28.02 -15.32 3.85
CA TRP A 480 28.05 -14.15 4.73
C TRP A 480 29.21 -13.22 4.38
N GLU A 481 30.39 -13.75 4.06
CA GLU A 481 31.54 -12.96 3.60
C GLU A 481 31.24 -12.19 2.30
N ASP A 482 30.43 -12.77 1.42
CA ASP A 482 29.98 -12.12 0.19
C ASP A 482 29.07 -10.92 0.48
N LEU A 483 28.07 -11.07 1.35
CA LEU A 483 27.22 -9.97 1.81
C LEU A 483 28.03 -8.92 2.57
N HIS A 484 28.99 -9.36 3.39
CA HIS A 484 29.87 -8.47 4.17
C HIS A 484 30.66 -7.51 3.29
N ARG A 485 31.22 -8.01 2.17
CA ARG A 485 31.94 -7.18 1.20
C ARG A 485 31.07 -6.03 0.70
N MET A 486 29.80 -6.30 0.41
CA MET A 486 28.87 -5.33 -0.16
C MET A 486 28.46 -4.22 0.83
N MET A 487 28.70 -4.38 2.13
CA MET A 487 28.51 -3.30 3.12
C MET A 487 29.38 -2.07 2.82
N ARG A 488 30.37 -2.19 1.95
CA ARG A 488 31.28 -1.12 1.55
C ARG A 488 31.02 -0.60 0.13
N ASP A 489 29.92 -1.02 -0.51
CA ASP A 489 29.56 -0.52 -1.84
C ASP A 489 29.41 1.01 -1.80
N GLU A 490 29.84 1.68 -2.87
CA GLU A 490 29.78 3.13 -2.97
C GLU A 490 28.33 3.64 -3.02
N ASN A 491 27.44 2.87 -3.64
CA ASN A 491 26.03 3.18 -3.77
C ASN A 491 25.28 2.85 -2.46
N SER A 492 24.62 3.84 -1.86
CA SER A 492 23.84 3.68 -0.64
C SER A 492 22.62 2.78 -0.81
N ASP A 493 21.99 2.74 -1.99
CA ASP A 493 20.86 1.84 -2.27
C ASP A 493 21.30 0.38 -2.16
N ILE A 494 22.53 0.06 -2.57
CA ILE A 494 23.08 -1.30 -2.45
C ILE A 494 23.36 -1.60 -0.98
N ARG A 495 24.06 -0.71 -0.26
CA ARG A 495 24.29 -0.88 1.18
C ARG A 495 22.98 -1.03 1.97
N GLN A 496 21.93 -0.34 1.54
CA GLN A 496 20.59 -0.47 2.10
C GLN A 496 20.06 -1.90 1.92
N ARG A 497 20.14 -2.48 0.72
CA ARG A 497 19.73 -3.88 0.47
C ARG A 497 20.59 -4.89 1.19
N VAL A 498 21.87 -4.60 1.39
CA VAL A 498 22.76 -5.45 2.18
C VAL A 498 22.27 -5.53 3.62
N ALA A 499 21.84 -4.42 4.24
CA ALA A 499 21.29 -4.45 5.59
C ALA A 499 20.05 -5.36 5.68
N ASP A 500 19.12 -5.25 4.72
CA ASP A 500 17.94 -6.13 4.63
C ASP A 500 18.36 -7.61 4.48
N ALA A 501 19.26 -7.91 3.55
CA ALA A 501 19.76 -9.27 3.29
C ALA A 501 20.48 -9.86 4.51
N LEU A 502 21.31 -9.08 5.21
CA LEU A 502 21.97 -9.49 6.45
C LEU A 502 20.96 -9.79 7.56
N GLY A 503 19.91 -8.98 7.69
CA GLY A 503 18.81 -9.23 8.63
C GLY A 503 18.10 -10.57 8.38
N LEU A 504 17.81 -10.88 7.11
CA LEU A 504 17.21 -12.16 6.69
C LEU A 504 18.17 -13.35 6.86
N ALA A 505 19.47 -13.14 6.62
CA ALA A 505 20.51 -14.13 6.75
C ALA A 505 20.87 -14.43 8.22
N PHE A 506 20.70 -13.45 9.12
CA PHE A 506 21.16 -13.52 10.51
C PHE A 506 20.70 -14.78 11.27
N PRO A 507 19.45 -15.26 11.17
CA PRO A 507 19.03 -16.48 11.85
C PRO A 507 19.81 -17.74 11.40
N ASN A 508 20.35 -17.73 10.18
CA ASN A 508 20.96 -18.89 9.54
C ASN A 508 22.49 -19.02 9.74
N ILE A 509 23.17 -17.99 10.26
CA ILE A 509 24.63 -18.03 10.49
C ILE A 509 25.00 -18.60 11.86
N THR A 510 26.08 -19.37 11.97
CA THR A 510 26.54 -19.94 13.26
C THR A 510 27.28 -18.89 14.10
N ASP A 511 28.12 -18.06 13.48
CA ASP A 511 28.86 -17.00 14.18
C ASP A 511 27.99 -15.75 14.36
N LYS A 512 27.07 -15.80 15.33
CA LYS A 512 26.18 -14.67 15.66
C LYS A 512 26.95 -13.43 16.14
N LYS A 513 28.16 -13.59 16.65
CA LYS A 513 28.96 -12.49 17.17
C LYS A 513 29.52 -11.67 16.02
N GLN A 514 30.20 -12.30 15.07
CA GLN A 514 30.71 -11.63 13.87
C GLN A 514 29.57 -10.99 13.09
N ALA A 515 28.46 -11.72 12.93
CA ALA A 515 27.29 -11.22 12.22
C ALA A 515 26.69 -9.96 12.85
N TRP A 516 26.68 -9.89 14.19
CA TRP A 516 26.25 -8.69 14.90
C TRP A 516 27.26 -7.54 14.74
N GLU A 517 28.57 -7.81 14.82
CA GLU A 517 29.61 -6.79 14.61
C GLU A 517 29.53 -6.17 13.20
N ASP A 518 29.06 -6.94 12.21
CA ASP A 518 28.83 -6.46 10.84
C ASP A 518 27.64 -5.49 10.77
N LEU A 519 26.49 -5.87 11.32
CA LEU A 519 25.32 -4.98 11.41
C LEU A 519 25.63 -3.73 12.25
N HIS A 520 26.34 -3.89 13.37
CA HIS A 520 26.75 -2.81 14.26
C HIS A 520 27.56 -1.74 13.50
N ARG A 521 28.46 -2.13 12.60
CA ARG A 521 29.22 -1.18 11.79
C ARG A 521 28.35 -0.31 10.90
N MET A 522 27.24 -0.85 10.38
CA MET A 522 26.32 -0.12 9.51
C MET A 522 25.38 0.82 10.27
N VAL A 523 25.29 0.72 11.61
CA VAL A 523 24.54 1.67 12.45
C VAL A 523 25.06 3.11 12.29
N GLN A 524 26.34 3.26 11.95
CA GLN A 524 27.01 4.54 11.72
C GLN A 524 27.18 4.87 10.23
N ASP A 525 26.41 4.24 9.33
CA ASP A 525 26.49 4.58 7.90
C ASP A 525 26.19 6.07 7.68
N LYS A 526 26.89 6.69 6.73
CA LYS A 526 26.70 8.11 6.38
C LYS A 526 25.28 8.39 5.86
N ASP A 527 24.65 7.40 5.24
CA ASP A 527 23.35 7.51 4.59
C ASP A 527 22.23 7.08 5.55
N SER A 528 21.20 7.94 5.69
CA SER A 528 20.08 7.69 6.60
C SER A 528 19.23 6.49 6.17
N ASP A 529 19.06 6.25 4.86
CA ASP A 529 18.24 5.16 4.35
C ASP A 529 18.89 3.80 4.65
N VAL A 530 20.23 3.76 4.69
CA VAL A 530 21.00 2.59 5.16
C VAL A 530 20.80 2.40 6.65
N ARG A 531 21.01 3.44 7.46
CA ARG A 531 20.82 3.36 8.93
C ARG A 531 19.39 2.91 9.27
N GLN A 532 18.38 3.39 8.55
CA GLN A 532 16.99 2.98 8.73
C GLN A 532 16.81 1.47 8.52
N ARG A 533 17.37 0.89 7.45
CA ARG A 533 17.28 -0.58 7.23
C ARG A 533 18.09 -1.37 8.24
N VAL A 534 19.22 -0.85 8.69
CA VAL A 534 20.00 -1.48 9.77
C VAL A 534 19.17 -1.57 11.05
N ALA A 535 18.38 -0.53 11.38
CA ALA A 535 17.47 -0.60 12.52
C ALA A 535 16.44 -1.73 12.37
N ASP A 536 15.82 -1.90 11.19
CA ASP A 536 14.88 -3.00 10.94
C ASP A 536 15.58 -4.36 11.02
N ALA A 537 16.75 -4.49 10.38
CA ALA A 537 17.57 -5.70 10.38
C ALA A 537 17.98 -6.12 11.79
N LEU A 538 18.39 -5.18 12.65
CA LEU A 538 18.67 -5.44 14.07
C LEU A 538 17.42 -5.91 14.82
N GLY A 539 16.26 -5.35 14.53
CA GLY A 539 14.98 -5.80 15.09
C GLY A 539 14.61 -7.22 14.68
N LEU A 540 14.80 -7.57 13.40
CA LEU A 540 14.60 -8.92 12.87
C LEU A 540 15.61 -9.93 13.44
N ALA A 541 16.87 -9.51 13.59
CA ALA A 541 17.95 -10.33 14.12
C ALA A 541 17.86 -10.53 15.64
N PHE A 542 17.22 -9.61 16.38
CA PHE A 542 17.22 -9.54 17.85
C PHE A 542 16.99 -10.88 18.58
N PRO A 543 16.02 -11.74 18.17
CA PRO A 543 15.83 -13.06 18.77
C PRO A 543 17.11 -13.92 18.78
N ASN A 544 17.87 -13.84 17.70
CA ASN A 544 19.04 -14.65 17.41
C ASN A 544 20.36 -14.02 17.90
N ILE A 545 20.34 -12.78 18.39
CA ILE A 545 21.53 -12.12 18.93
C ILE A 545 21.85 -12.68 20.32
N ILE A 546 23.13 -13.03 20.52
CA ILE A 546 23.66 -13.51 21.80
C ILE A 546 23.71 -12.35 22.80
N ASP A 547 24.38 -11.25 22.44
CA ASP A 547 24.48 -10.06 23.28
C ASP A 547 23.33 -9.06 23.02
N LYS A 548 22.16 -9.41 23.55
CA LYS A 548 20.95 -8.58 23.42
C LYS A 548 21.11 -7.19 24.06
N LYS A 549 22.01 -7.03 25.04
CA LYS A 549 22.24 -5.75 25.71
C LYS A 549 22.93 -4.76 24.77
N HIS A 550 23.91 -5.23 23.99
CA HIS A 550 24.57 -4.38 23.00
C HIS A 550 23.65 -4.06 21.82
N ALA A 551 22.90 -5.03 21.29
CA ALA A 551 21.91 -4.76 20.25
C ALA A 551 20.83 -3.77 20.70
N TRP A 552 20.40 -3.86 21.97
CA TRP A 552 19.50 -2.87 22.56
C TRP A 552 20.13 -1.47 22.62
N LYS A 553 21.42 -1.38 22.97
CA LYS A 553 22.15 -0.12 23.01
C LYS A 553 22.25 0.51 21.62
N ASP A 554 22.53 -0.28 20.59
CA ASP A 554 22.57 0.18 19.21
C ASP A 554 21.21 0.73 18.78
N LEU A 555 20.14 -0.05 18.97
CA LEU A 555 18.78 0.40 18.67
C LEU A 555 18.41 1.67 19.44
N TYR A 556 18.77 1.76 20.72
CA TYR A 556 18.55 2.95 21.53
C TYR A 556 19.32 4.15 20.99
N GLN A 557 20.58 3.99 20.59
CA GLN A 557 21.35 5.06 19.96
C GLN A 557 20.67 5.55 18.67
N MET A 558 20.12 4.65 17.86
CA MET A 558 19.40 5.00 16.63
C MET A 558 18.09 5.76 16.90
N THR A 559 17.49 5.65 18.08
CA THR A 559 16.36 6.52 18.47
C THR A 559 16.74 8.00 18.62
N GLN A 560 18.04 8.28 18.70
CA GLN A 560 18.60 9.62 18.79
C GLN A 560 19.17 10.11 17.45
N ASP A 561 18.93 9.37 16.36
CA ASP A 561 19.40 9.74 15.03
C ASP A 561 18.84 11.10 14.58
N ILE A 562 19.62 11.83 13.79
CA ILE A 562 19.22 13.11 13.21
C ILE A 562 18.02 12.94 12.27
N ASP A 563 17.96 11.83 11.56
CA ASP A 563 16.91 11.53 10.60
C ASP A 563 15.68 10.93 11.28
N SER A 564 14.49 11.44 10.94
CA SER A 564 13.24 10.99 11.56
C SER A 564 12.86 9.56 11.20
N ASP A 565 13.15 9.11 9.97
CA ASP A 565 12.77 7.77 9.53
C ASP A 565 13.64 6.72 10.23
N VAL A 566 14.93 7.02 10.46
CA VAL A 566 15.80 6.17 11.29
C VAL A 566 15.22 6.00 12.71
N ARG A 567 14.77 7.10 13.34
CA ARG A 567 14.15 7.03 14.68
C ARG A 567 12.89 6.17 14.69
N VAL A 568 12.01 6.33 13.68
CA VAL A 568 10.78 5.53 13.55
C VAL A 568 11.09 4.04 13.49
N PHE A 569 12.05 3.65 12.65
CA PHE A 569 12.42 2.25 12.49
C PHE A 569 13.14 1.70 13.74
N ALA A 570 13.96 2.50 14.41
CA ALA A 570 14.57 2.15 15.69
C ALA A 570 13.51 1.86 16.77
N TYR A 571 12.50 2.74 16.93
CA TYR A 571 11.40 2.50 17.86
C TYR A 571 10.57 1.28 17.50
N HIS A 572 10.28 1.08 16.21
CA HIS A 572 9.59 -0.12 15.73
C HIS A 572 10.35 -1.41 16.10
N SER A 573 11.67 -1.42 15.87
CA SER A 573 12.54 -2.55 16.21
C SER A 573 12.70 -2.76 17.72
N ILE A 574 12.76 -1.70 18.52
CA ILE A 574 12.67 -1.81 19.99
C ILE A 574 11.34 -2.45 20.39
N GLY A 575 10.23 -2.07 19.75
CA GLY A 575 8.93 -2.70 19.95
C GLY A 575 8.97 -4.21 19.68
N LYS A 576 9.54 -4.64 18.55
CA LYS A 576 9.76 -6.06 18.23
C LYS A 576 10.60 -6.76 19.32
N ALA A 577 11.70 -6.15 19.74
CA ALA A 577 12.57 -6.66 20.79
C ALA A 577 11.87 -6.78 22.16
N CYS A 578 11.05 -5.80 22.53
CA CYS A 578 10.21 -5.82 23.74
C CYS A 578 9.22 -6.99 23.72
N ILE A 579 8.52 -7.18 22.60
CA ILE A 579 7.56 -8.29 22.43
C ILE A 579 8.29 -9.62 22.59
N TYR A 580 9.45 -9.79 21.95
CA TYR A 580 10.27 -10.99 22.09
C TYR A 580 10.72 -11.24 23.55
N ASN A 581 11.21 -10.21 24.23
CA ASN A 581 11.60 -10.35 25.64
C ASN A 581 10.40 -10.71 26.53
N ALA A 582 9.21 -10.19 26.22
CA ALA A 582 7.99 -10.54 26.92
C ALA A 582 7.61 -12.01 26.69
N THR A 583 7.75 -12.55 25.47
CA THR A 583 7.48 -13.97 25.19
C THR A 583 8.45 -14.89 25.94
N GLU A 584 9.75 -14.55 25.97
CA GLU A 584 10.76 -15.34 26.71
C GLU A 584 10.48 -15.35 28.24
N SER A 585 9.96 -14.23 28.77
CA SER A 585 9.63 -14.13 30.20
C SER A 585 8.45 -15.03 30.62
N GLN A 586 7.55 -15.39 29.70
CA GLN A 586 6.45 -16.33 29.97
C GLN A 586 6.90 -17.79 29.93
N TYR A 587 7.80 -18.17 29.01
CA TYR A 587 8.35 -19.53 28.94
C TYR A 587 9.22 -19.89 30.16
N PHE A 588 9.87 -18.91 30.78
CA PHE A 588 10.57 -19.10 32.05
C PHE A 588 9.64 -19.35 33.25
N ARG A 589 8.35 -18.96 33.17
CA ARG A 589 7.36 -19.25 34.24
C ARG A 589 6.76 -20.65 34.14
N VAL A 590 6.67 -21.24 32.96
CA VAL A 590 6.04 -22.57 32.76
C VAL A 590 7.01 -23.73 33.07
N SER A 591 8.31 -23.54 32.85
CA SER A 591 9.36 -24.55 33.13
C SER A 591 9.72 -24.70 34.62
N LEU A 592 9.15 -23.87 35.50
CA LEU A 592 9.36 -23.91 36.96
C LEU A 592 8.22 -24.59 37.74
N VAL A 593 7.28 -25.28 37.08
CA VAL A 593 6.32 -26.16 37.77
C VAL A 593 6.87 -27.59 37.76
N PRO A 594 7.40 -28.12 38.89
CA PRO A 594 7.75 -29.53 38.96
C PRO A 594 6.46 -30.33 38.91
N ASN A 595 6.38 -31.25 37.95
CA ASN A 595 5.37 -32.28 37.89
C ASN A 595 5.51 -33.19 39.12
N LYS A 596 4.82 -32.84 40.22
CA LYS A 596 4.47 -33.75 41.32
C LYS A 596 3.15 -33.27 41.92
N LEU A 597 2.07 -33.99 41.64
CA LEU A 597 1.35 -34.79 42.63
C LEU A 597 0.20 -35.54 41.93
N LEU A 598 0.39 -36.86 41.82
CA LEU A 598 -0.65 -37.84 42.18
C LEU A 598 -0.84 -37.78 43.70
#